data_AF-A0A9D7T5I5-F1
#
_entry.id   AF-A0A9D7T5I5-F1
#
_cell.length_a   1.000
_cell.length_b   1.000
_cell.length_c   1.000
_cell.angle_alpha   90.00
_cell.angle_beta   90.00
_cell.angle_gamma   90.00
#
_symmetry.space_group_name_H-M   'P 1'
#
loop_
_entity.id
_entity.type
_entity.pdbx_description
1 polymer ?
#
loop_
_entity_poly.entity_id
_entity_poly.type
_entity_poly.pdbx_seq_one_letter_code
_entity_poly.pdbx_strand_id
1 'polypeptide(L)'
;MSSLCTRASRFQDGLQTFVAVLYDASGAGIKLEGGRDTTIVNNLIVKCGDAFYADSRAFEWLKSLGFPNNIPGDSWNLLEKLNQLGYQQEPWLSRYPECAAIPNDWTTIIDPTKTWLFPEGTVISRNLGWSNFRWLEETKDTSTHYKLVTNNVQDQDPLFTDEASLNLLLKPNSPAFLIPSFEDIPFDEIGIRK
;
A
#
# COMPACT_ATOMS: atom_id res chain seq x y z
N MET A 1 8.63 -22.68 -6.04
CA MET A 1 7.83 -21.82 -6.92
C MET A 1 6.36 -22.01 -6.58
N SER A 2 5.86 -21.25 -5.61
CA SER A 2 4.44 -20.92 -5.40
C SER A 2 4.33 -20.03 -4.16
N SER A 3 4.58 -18.72 -4.30
CA SER A 3 4.13 -17.74 -3.31
C SER A 3 3.22 -16.76 -4.06
N LEU A 4 1.93 -16.84 -3.75
CA LEU A 4 0.92 -15.85 -4.12
C LEU A 4 -0.34 -16.22 -3.35
N CYS A 5 -0.45 -15.68 -2.14
CA CYS A 5 -1.74 -15.52 -1.48
C CYS A 5 -1.93 -14.03 -1.22
N THR A 6 -2.07 -13.25 -2.29
CA THR A 6 -2.45 -11.84 -2.19
C THR A 6 -3.85 -11.71 -2.76
N ARG A 7 -4.85 -11.69 -1.87
CA ARG A 7 -6.19 -11.22 -2.20
C ARG A 7 -6.63 -10.29 -1.08
N ALA A 8 -6.53 -8.98 -1.33
CA ALA A 8 -7.16 -7.97 -0.52
C ALA A 8 -8.68 -8.09 -0.71
N SER A 9 -9.45 -8.21 0.37
CA SER A 9 -10.91 -8.22 0.33
C SER A 9 -11.50 -7.24 1.34
N ARG A 10 -11.87 -6.04 0.86
CA ARG A 10 -13.22 -5.44 0.89
C ARG A 10 -13.12 -4.02 0.30
N PHE A 11 -13.74 -3.80 -0.88
CA PHE A 11 -13.72 -2.50 -1.57
C PHE A 11 -14.80 -1.56 -1.04
N GLN A 12 -14.46 -0.74 -0.05
CA GLN A 12 -15.09 0.56 0.19
C GLN A 12 -13.96 1.57 0.41
N ASP A 13 -13.95 2.62 -0.44
CA ASP A 13 -13.22 3.88 -0.26
C ASP A 13 -11.68 3.85 -0.48
N GLY A 14 -11.17 4.20 -1.67
CA GLY A 14 -9.73 4.30 -1.96
C GLY A 14 -8.99 2.99 -2.32
N LEU A 15 -7.68 3.09 -2.61
CA LEU A 15 -6.78 1.92 -2.67
C LEU A 15 -6.45 1.52 -1.23
N GLN A 16 -7.26 0.64 -0.65
CA GLN A 16 -7.06 0.14 0.71
C GLN A 16 -6.58 -1.31 0.66
N THR A 17 -5.39 -1.56 1.21
CA THR A 17 -4.89 -2.91 1.46
C THR A 17 -5.26 -3.26 2.89
N PHE A 18 -6.36 -3.98 3.04
CA PHE A 18 -6.74 -4.64 4.27
C PHE A 18 -6.29 -6.09 4.24
N VAL A 19 -5.74 -6.53 5.36
CA VAL A 19 -5.83 -7.93 5.78
C VAL A 19 -5.12 -8.86 4.80
N ALA A 20 -3.79 -8.80 4.81
CA ALA A 20 -2.96 -9.78 4.14
C ALA A 20 -1.95 -10.38 5.10
N VAL A 21 -1.70 -11.68 4.92
CA VAL A 21 -0.49 -12.33 5.41
C VAL A 21 0.45 -12.45 4.23
N LEU A 22 1.50 -11.64 4.24
CA LEU A 22 2.59 -11.69 3.26
C LEU A 22 3.68 -12.55 3.85
N TYR A 23 3.85 -13.75 3.30
CA TYR A 23 4.72 -14.79 3.86
C TYR A 23 5.77 -15.22 2.86
N ASP A 24 7.04 -15.21 3.28
CA ASP A 24 8.18 -15.75 2.52
C ASP A 24 8.32 -15.15 1.11
N ALA A 25 8.15 -13.82 1.01
CA ALA A 25 8.39 -13.10 -0.23
C ALA A 25 9.87 -12.77 -0.38
N SER A 26 10.50 -13.20 -1.47
CA SER A 26 11.94 -12.99 -1.69
C SER A 26 12.35 -11.51 -1.84
N GLY A 27 11.40 -10.60 -2.06
CA GLY A 27 11.62 -9.16 -2.17
C GLY A 27 10.83 -8.42 -1.09
N ALA A 28 10.44 -7.18 -1.37
CA ALA A 28 9.56 -6.45 -0.46
C ALA A 28 8.20 -7.14 -0.33
N GLY A 29 7.70 -7.29 0.90
CA GLY A 29 6.34 -7.74 1.17
C GLY A 29 5.33 -6.77 0.54
N ILE A 30 5.36 -5.51 0.98
CA ILE A 30 4.51 -4.46 0.44
C ILE A 30 5.35 -3.41 -0.28
N LYS A 31 4.96 -3.08 -1.52
CA LYS A 31 5.58 -2.06 -2.36
C LYS A 31 4.69 -0.83 -2.45
N LEU A 32 5.19 0.29 -1.96
CA LEU A 32 4.58 1.61 -1.87
C LEU A 32 5.27 2.58 -2.83
N GLU A 33 4.95 2.43 -4.10
CA GLU A 33 5.78 2.99 -5.15
C GLU A 33 5.12 4.20 -5.84
N GLY A 34 4.92 5.26 -5.06
CA GLY A 34 4.08 6.40 -5.40
C GLY A 34 2.59 6.13 -5.19
N GLY A 35 1.76 6.93 -5.85
CA GLY A 35 0.31 6.93 -5.60
C GLY A 35 -0.04 7.64 -4.28
N ARG A 36 -1.22 8.23 -4.21
CA ARG A 36 -1.69 9.02 -3.06
C ARG A 36 -2.88 8.32 -2.41
N ASP A 37 -3.20 8.72 -1.18
CA ASP A 37 -4.45 8.35 -0.51
C ASP A 37 -4.61 6.82 -0.36
N THR A 38 -3.50 6.11 -0.10
CA THR A 38 -3.46 4.66 0.09
C THR A 38 -3.49 4.30 1.58
N THR A 39 -4.32 3.35 1.99
CA THR A 39 -4.36 2.88 3.40
C THR A 39 -3.88 1.44 3.49
N ILE A 40 -2.80 1.21 4.23
CA ILE A 40 -2.22 -0.12 4.47
C ILE A 40 -2.25 -0.40 5.95
N VAL A 41 -3.22 -1.23 6.34
CA VAL A 41 -3.45 -1.52 7.74
C VAL A 41 -3.75 -2.97 8.00
N ASN A 42 -3.40 -3.41 9.21
CA ASN A 42 -3.78 -4.73 9.71
C ASN A 42 -3.18 -5.89 8.90
N ASN A 43 -1.89 -5.76 8.52
CA ASN A 43 -1.18 -6.79 7.76
C ASN A 43 -0.13 -7.50 8.64
N LEU A 44 0.08 -8.78 8.35
CA LEU A 44 1.22 -9.56 8.84
C LEU A 44 2.23 -9.69 7.70
N ILE A 45 3.47 -9.29 7.93
CA ILE A 45 4.55 -9.31 6.94
C ILE A 45 5.70 -10.13 7.51
N VAL A 46 5.87 -11.35 7.02
CA VAL A 46 6.68 -12.36 7.70
C VAL A 46 7.64 -13.04 6.73
N LYS A 47 8.92 -13.11 7.12
CA LYS A 47 9.99 -13.75 6.33
C LYS A 47 10.16 -13.17 4.92
N CYS A 48 9.85 -11.89 4.74
CA CYS A 48 10.10 -11.21 3.48
C CYS A 48 11.53 -10.68 3.41
N GLY A 49 11.92 -10.14 2.24
CA GLY A 49 13.03 -9.19 2.16
C GLY A 49 12.70 -7.94 2.98
N ASP A 50 12.31 -6.86 2.32
CA ASP A 50 11.85 -5.67 3.04
C ASP A 50 10.39 -5.87 3.48
N ALA A 51 9.97 -5.46 4.68
CA ALA A 51 8.55 -5.52 5.01
C ALA A 51 7.77 -4.51 4.14
N PHE A 52 8.32 -3.29 4.04
CA PHE A 52 7.89 -2.23 3.14
C PHE A 52 9.05 -1.76 2.25
N TYR A 53 8.77 -1.55 0.96
CA TYR A 53 9.61 -0.75 0.08
C TYR A 53 8.82 0.47 -0.39
N ALA A 54 9.37 1.67 -0.22
CA ALA A 54 8.70 2.92 -0.53
C ALA A 54 9.51 3.79 -1.51
N ASP A 55 8.87 4.29 -2.55
CA ASP A 55 9.43 5.34 -3.41
C ASP A 55 8.38 6.40 -3.77
N SER A 56 8.84 7.59 -4.18
CA SER A 56 7.96 8.64 -4.71
C SER A 56 7.91 8.55 -6.22
N ARG A 57 7.49 7.39 -6.77
CA ARG A 57 7.62 7.05 -8.20
C ARG A 57 7.28 8.16 -9.16
N ALA A 58 6.10 8.76 -9.03
CA ALA A 58 5.64 9.77 -9.97
C ALA A 58 6.56 11.00 -9.97
N PHE A 59 7.02 11.45 -8.79
CA PHE A 59 7.98 12.53 -8.67
C PHE A 59 9.36 12.14 -9.22
N GLU A 60 9.85 10.96 -8.86
CA GLU A 60 11.21 10.54 -9.20
C GLU A 60 11.36 10.20 -10.68
N TRP A 61 10.41 9.47 -11.24
CA TRP A 61 10.42 9.06 -12.65
C TRP A 61 10.10 10.21 -13.58
N LEU A 62 9.38 11.25 -13.13
CA LEU A 62 9.13 12.42 -13.97
C LEU A 62 10.47 13.07 -14.33
N LYS A 63 11.37 13.16 -13.34
CA LYS A 63 12.70 13.74 -13.52
C LYS A 63 13.66 12.83 -14.28
N SER A 64 13.64 11.52 -14.02
CA SER A 64 14.66 10.60 -14.54
C SER A 64 14.26 9.90 -15.85
N LEU A 65 12.97 9.67 -16.07
CA LEU A 65 12.44 8.90 -17.20
C LEU A 65 11.39 9.66 -18.02
N GLY A 66 10.89 10.79 -17.53
CA GLY A 66 9.81 11.55 -18.18
C GLY A 66 8.42 10.97 -17.93
N PHE A 67 8.21 10.21 -16.85
CA PHE A 67 6.91 9.60 -16.50
C PHE A 67 6.44 9.93 -15.08
N PRO A 68 5.15 10.21 -14.82
CA PRO A 68 4.06 10.32 -15.80
C PRO A 68 4.28 11.49 -16.78
N ASN A 69 3.56 11.49 -17.91
CA ASN A 69 3.62 12.54 -18.92
C ASN A 69 2.22 13.07 -19.27
N ASN A 70 2.16 14.04 -20.18
CA ASN A 70 0.91 14.55 -20.76
C ASN A 70 0.92 14.46 -22.29
N ILE A 71 1.41 13.33 -22.82
CA ILE A 71 1.41 13.04 -24.25
C ILE A 71 0.08 12.33 -24.57
N PRO A 72 -0.76 12.87 -25.47
CA PRO A 72 -2.05 12.23 -25.80
C PRO A 72 -1.88 10.78 -26.29
N GLY A 73 -2.65 9.86 -25.73
CA GLY A 73 -2.64 8.43 -26.05
C GLY A 73 -1.48 7.63 -25.45
N ASP A 74 -0.56 8.26 -24.70
CA ASP A 74 0.55 7.55 -24.07
C ASP A 74 0.09 6.76 -22.83
N SER A 75 0.67 5.57 -22.63
CA SER A 75 0.31 4.71 -21.50
C SER A 75 0.63 5.33 -20.12
N TRP A 76 1.57 6.28 -20.05
CA TRP A 76 1.95 7.03 -18.86
C TRP A 76 1.27 8.38 -18.75
N ASN A 77 0.33 8.71 -19.65
CA ASN A 77 -0.58 9.84 -19.47
C ASN A 77 -1.72 9.47 -18.50
N LEU A 78 -1.38 9.46 -17.20
CA LEU A 78 -2.31 9.07 -16.15
C LEU A 78 -3.46 10.08 -15.99
N LEU A 79 -3.22 11.37 -16.26
CA LEU A 79 -4.26 12.39 -16.18
C LEU A 79 -5.31 12.23 -17.30
N GLU A 80 -4.89 11.93 -18.52
CA GLU A 80 -5.82 11.62 -19.62
C GLU A 80 -6.69 10.41 -19.30
N LYS A 81 -6.12 9.36 -18.70
CA LYS A 81 -6.88 8.18 -18.25
C LYS A 81 -7.89 8.52 -17.16
N LEU A 82 -7.52 9.34 -16.18
CA LEU A 82 -8.45 9.82 -15.16
C LEU A 82 -9.61 10.61 -15.80
N ASN A 83 -9.30 11.49 -16.76
CA ASN A 83 -10.30 12.26 -17.49
C ASN A 83 -11.28 11.40 -18.27
N GLN A 84 -10.79 10.35 -18.96
CA GLN A 84 -11.64 9.41 -19.68
C GLN A 84 -12.63 8.67 -18.76
N LEU A 85 -12.27 8.47 -17.49
CA LEU A 85 -13.15 7.88 -16.49
C LEU A 85 -14.12 8.88 -15.84
N GLY A 86 -13.98 10.18 -16.12
CA GLY A 86 -14.76 11.22 -15.47
C GLY A 86 -14.51 11.28 -13.95
N TYR A 87 -13.26 11.11 -13.51
CA TYR A 87 -12.89 10.92 -12.10
C TYR A 87 -13.35 12.02 -11.12
N GLN A 88 -13.64 13.23 -11.61
CA GLN A 88 -14.18 14.34 -10.80
C GLN A 88 -15.72 14.42 -10.80
N GLN A 89 -16.40 13.46 -11.43
CA GLN A 89 -17.85 13.38 -11.53
C GLN A 89 -18.38 12.14 -10.79
N GLU A 90 -19.68 12.08 -10.56
CA GLU A 90 -20.32 10.87 -10.00
C GLU A 90 -20.12 9.66 -10.95
N PRO A 91 -19.90 8.46 -10.41
CA PRO A 91 -19.91 8.09 -8.99
C PRO A 91 -18.57 8.28 -8.26
N TRP A 92 -17.51 8.68 -8.97
CA TRP A 92 -16.16 8.76 -8.42
C TRP A 92 -15.99 9.89 -7.41
N LEU A 93 -16.65 11.03 -7.65
CA LEU A 93 -16.63 12.18 -6.76
C LEU A 93 -17.05 11.82 -5.34
N SER A 94 -18.19 11.12 -5.18
CA SER A 94 -18.69 10.71 -3.87
C SER A 94 -17.91 9.52 -3.29
N ARG A 95 -17.44 8.60 -4.13
CA ARG A 95 -16.79 7.35 -3.69
C ARG A 95 -15.29 7.48 -3.40
N TYR A 96 -14.61 8.42 -4.05
CA TYR A 96 -13.18 8.67 -3.94
C TYR A 96 -12.88 10.17 -3.98
N PRO A 97 -13.35 10.95 -3.00
CA PRO A 97 -13.25 12.40 -3.01
C PRO A 97 -11.80 12.90 -3.08
N GLU A 98 -10.85 12.16 -2.51
CA GLU A 98 -9.41 12.47 -2.57
C GLU A 98 -8.86 12.32 -3.99
N CYS A 99 -9.32 11.30 -4.73
CA CYS A 99 -8.96 11.13 -6.14
C CYS A 99 -9.57 12.25 -7.00
N ALA A 100 -10.85 12.57 -6.77
CA ALA A 100 -11.54 13.66 -7.46
C ALA A 100 -10.90 15.04 -7.20
N ALA A 101 -10.21 15.21 -6.05
CA ALA A 101 -9.48 16.43 -5.72
C ALA A 101 -8.16 16.61 -6.51
N ILE A 102 -7.64 15.58 -7.19
CA ILE A 102 -6.45 15.71 -8.04
C ILE A 102 -6.74 16.76 -9.13
N PRO A 103 -5.89 17.78 -9.30
CA PRO A 103 -6.13 18.84 -10.28
C PRO A 103 -6.21 18.28 -11.70
N ASN A 104 -7.23 18.72 -12.45
CA ASN A 104 -7.32 18.41 -13.87
C ASN A 104 -6.50 19.39 -14.73
N ASP A 105 -5.25 19.61 -14.33
CA ASP A 105 -4.31 20.48 -15.02
C ASP A 105 -2.90 19.93 -14.82
N TRP A 106 -2.29 19.53 -15.93
CA TRP A 106 -0.95 18.95 -15.90
C TRP A 106 0.07 19.92 -15.31
N THR A 107 -0.02 21.21 -15.65
CA THR A 107 0.90 22.25 -15.16
C THR A 107 0.86 22.34 -13.64
N THR A 108 -0.34 22.30 -13.06
CA THR A 108 -0.54 22.30 -11.60
C THR A 108 -0.02 21.03 -10.94
N ILE A 109 -0.18 19.85 -11.58
CA ILE A 109 0.32 18.58 -11.03
C ILE A 109 1.85 18.58 -10.92
N ILE A 110 2.54 19.07 -11.95
CA ILE A 110 4.02 19.04 -12.00
C ILE A 110 4.69 20.28 -11.40
N ASP A 111 3.92 21.26 -10.92
CA ASP A 111 4.46 22.44 -10.28
C ASP A 111 5.34 22.02 -9.08
N PRO A 112 6.65 22.33 -9.08
CA PRO A 112 7.57 21.90 -8.03
C PRO A 112 7.29 22.52 -6.67
N THR A 113 6.42 23.54 -6.60
CA THR A 113 5.94 24.12 -5.34
C THR A 113 4.76 23.36 -4.73
N LYS A 114 4.22 22.38 -5.48
CA LYS A 114 3.13 21.49 -5.06
C LYS A 114 3.66 20.10 -4.77
N THR A 115 2.82 19.27 -4.15
CA THR A 115 3.17 17.92 -3.71
C THR A 115 2.34 16.82 -4.37
N TRP A 116 1.65 17.12 -5.48
CA TRP A 116 0.74 16.18 -6.16
C TRP A 116 1.41 14.91 -6.70
N LEU A 117 2.73 14.93 -6.88
CA LEU A 117 3.52 13.77 -7.32
C LEU A 117 4.07 12.93 -6.16
N PHE A 118 3.95 13.42 -4.92
CA PHE A 118 4.35 12.70 -3.72
C PHE A 118 3.19 11.88 -3.16
N PRO A 119 3.45 10.79 -2.43
CA PRO A 119 2.43 9.85 -1.96
C PRO A 119 1.67 10.32 -0.70
N GLU A 120 1.24 11.58 -0.71
CA GLU A 120 0.44 12.16 0.37
C GLU A 120 -0.88 11.43 0.61
N GLY A 121 -1.45 11.62 1.79
CA GLY A 121 -2.70 10.95 2.19
C GLY A 121 -2.50 9.50 2.63
N THR A 122 -1.34 8.91 2.33
CA THR A 122 -1.03 7.51 2.65
C THR A 122 -0.96 7.26 4.16
N VAL A 123 -1.57 6.16 4.60
CA VAL A 123 -1.60 5.71 6.00
C VAL A 123 -1.01 4.30 6.12
N ILE A 124 -0.01 4.12 6.97
CA ILE A 124 0.55 2.82 7.33
C ILE A 124 0.36 2.60 8.82
N SER A 125 -0.53 1.68 9.20
CA SER A 125 -0.81 1.47 10.62
C SER A 125 -1.23 0.06 10.98
N ARG A 126 -0.95 -0.37 12.21
CA ARG A 126 -1.39 -1.67 12.74
C ARG A 126 -0.85 -2.86 11.95
N ASN A 127 0.34 -2.74 11.38
CA ASN A 127 1.01 -3.83 10.70
C ASN A 127 2.02 -4.47 11.65
N LEU A 128 2.19 -5.79 11.54
CA LEU A 128 3.20 -6.56 12.29
C LEU A 128 4.17 -7.23 11.33
N GLY A 129 5.46 -6.99 11.57
CA GLY A 129 6.58 -7.56 10.86
C GLY A 129 7.30 -8.61 11.70
N TRP A 130 7.76 -9.68 11.07
CA TRP A 130 8.59 -10.69 11.73
C TRP A 130 9.62 -11.30 10.78
N SER A 131 10.88 -11.35 11.21
CA SER A 131 11.93 -12.04 10.46
C SER A 131 12.08 -11.55 9.01
N ASN A 132 11.76 -10.27 8.75
CA ASN A 132 12.06 -9.60 7.48
C ASN A 132 13.53 -9.17 7.47
N PHE A 133 14.15 -9.01 6.30
CA PHE A 133 15.50 -8.43 6.19
C PHE A 133 15.57 -7.02 6.81
N ARG A 134 14.55 -6.20 6.58
CA ARG A 134 14.35 -4.90 7.25
C ARG A 134 12.88 -4.51 7.22
N TRP A 135 12.50 -3.59 8.11
CA TRP A 135 11.13 -3.10 8.19
C TRP A 135 10.75 -2.21 7.00
N LEU A 136 11.56 -1.20 6.71
CA LEU A 136 11.31 -0.23 5.65
C LEU A 136 12.60 0.01 4.89
N GLU A 137 12.51 -0.09 3.57
CA GLU A 137 13.45 0.53 2.64
C GLU A 137 12.75 1.68 1.93
N GLU A 138 13.38 2.84 1.83
CA GLU A 138 12.78 3.97 1.13
C GLU A 138 13.77 4.82 0.33
N THR A 139 13.28 5.50 -0.71
CA THR A 139 14.03 6.52 -1.44
C THR A 139 13.65 7.92 -0.97
N LYS A 140 14.66 8.78 -0.79
CA LYS A 140 14.51 10.23 -0.51
C LYS A 140 13.49 10.54 0.59
N ASP A 141 13.50 9.75 1.66
CA ASP A 141 12.61 9.92 2.82
C ASP A 141 11.12 9.99 2.42
N THR A 142 10.71 9.20 1.41
CA THR A 142 9.34 9.17 0.88
C THR A 142 8.27 9.07 1.97
N SER A 143 8.54 8.34 3.05
CA SER A 143 7.62 8.17 4.17
C SER A 143 7.30 9.46 4.92
N THR A 144 8.14 10.50 4.80
CA THR A 144 7.87 11.83 5.37
C THR A 144 6.70 12.55 4.69
N HIS A 145 6.33 12.14 3.48
CA HIS A 145 5.14 12.64 2.78
C HIS A 145 3.86 11.89 3.16
N TYR A 146 3.95 10.77 3.88
CA TYR A 146 2.76 10.04 4.31
C TYR A 146 1.97 10.83 5.35
N LYS A 147 0.66 10.64 5.34
CA LYS A 147 -0.24 11.26 6.31
C LYS A 147 -0.01 10.71 7.71
N LEU A 148 0.21 9.40 7.83
CA LEU A 148 0.37 8.75 9.13
C LEU A 148 1.13 7.43 9.03
N VAL A 149 2.14 7.26 9.88
CA VAL A 149 2.82 5.99 10.14
C VAL A 149 2.80 5.72 11.63
N THR A 150 1.95 4.79 12.11
CA THR A 150 1.75 4.61 13.56
C THR A 150 1.28 3.21 13.94
N ASN A 151 1.49 2.81 15.20
CA ASN A 151 1.03 1.52 15.74
C ASN A 151 1.48 0.30 14.91
N ASN A 152 2.66 0.36 14.29
CA ASN A 152 3.24 -0.79 13.60
C ASN A 152 4.29 -1.46 14.50
N VAL A 153 4.40 -2.79 14.41
CA VAL A 153 5.39 -3.61 15.15
C VAL A 153 6.35 -4.21 14.15
N GLN A 154 7.66 -3.95 14.28
CA GLN A 154 8.60 -4.18 13.17
C GLN A 154 9.27 -5.55 13.16
N ASP A 155 9.43 -6.18 14.33
CA ASP A 155 10.16 -7.45 14.46
C ASP A 155 9.67 -8.21 15.69
N GLN A 156 8.49 -8.83 15.58
CA GLN A 156 7.91 -9.60 16.66
C GLN A 156 7.20 -10.84 16.12
N ASP A 157 7.52 -12.02 16.66
CA ASP A 157 6.89 -13.28 16.27
C ASP A 157 5.35 -13.19 16.38
N PRO A 158 4.59 -13.38 15.29
CA PRO A 158 3.13 -13.34 15.32
C PRO A 158 2.52 -14.52 16.08
N LEU A 159 3.31 -15.53 16.46
CA LEU A 159 2.86 -16.75 17.14
C LEU A 159 1.83 -17.52 16.31
N PHE A 160 2.24 -17.94 15.11
CA PHE A 160 1.42 -18.82 14.29
C PHE A 160 1.14 -20.17 14.98
N THR A 161 -0.02 -20.75 14.65
CA THR A 161 -0.51 -22.00 15.24
C THR A 161 0.40 -23.17 14.88
N ASP A 162 0.71 -23.33 13.60
CA ASP A 162 1.69 -24.30 13.09
C ASP A 162 2.32 -23.80 11.78
N GLU A 163 3.37 -23.00 11.91
CA GLU A 163 4.06 -22.39 10.77
C GLU A 163 4.68 -23.43 9.82
N ALA A 164 5.14 -24.57 10.35
CA ALA A 164 5.81 -25.61 9.55
C ALA A 164 4.87 -26.27 8.52
N SER A 165 3.57 -26.30 8.82
CA SER A 165 2.53 -26.78 7.90
C SER A 165 1.79 -25.64 7.17
N LEU A 166 2.27 -24.39 7.29
CA LEU A 166 1.62 -23.17 6.79
C LEU A 166 0.23 -22.90 7.39
N ASN A 167 -0.02 -23.39 8.61
CA ASN A 167 -1.15 -22.94 9.41
C ASN A 167 -0.77 -21.62 10.10
N LEU A 168 -1.01 -20.52 9.36
CA LEU A 168 -0.68 -19.16 9.76
C LEU A 168 -1.74 -18.51 10.66
N LEU A 169 -2.70 -19.27 11.20
CA LEU A 169 -3.63 -18.76 12.21
C LEU A 169 -2.86 -18.26 13.43
N LEU A 170 -3.25 -17.09 13.96
CA LEU A 170 -2.64 -16.52 15.16
C LEU A 170 -3.07 -17.27 16.42
N LYS A 171 -2.12 -17.56 17.31
CA LYS A 171 -2.45 -18.05 18.66
C LYS A 171 -3.12 -16.95 19.48
N PRO A 172 -3.99 -17.27 20.47
CA PRO A 172 -4.70 -16.27 21.28
C PRO A 172 -3.80 -15.28 22.03
N ASN A 173 -2.54 -15.67 22.29
CA ASN A 173 -1.54 -14.81 22.94
C ASN A 173 -0.63 -14.09 21.94
N SER A 174 -1.00 -14.01 20.66
CA SER A 174 -0.24 -13.29 19.65
C SER A 174 -0.05 -11.81 20.02
N PRO A 175 1.16 -11.26 19.83
CA PRO A 175 1.40 -9.83 20.03
C PRO A 175 0.65 -8.95 19.04
N ALA A 176 0.13 -9.50 17.93
CA ALA A 176 -0.75 -8.77 17.03
C ALA A 176 -1.98 -8.21 17.78
N PHE A 177 -2.55 -8.99 18.71
CA PHE A 177 -3.72 -8.58 19.49
C PHE A 177 -3.40 -7.51 20.56
N LEU A 178 -2.13 -7.17 20.77
CA LEU A 178 -1.74 -6.04 21.63
C LEU A 178 -1.72 -4.71 20.86
N ILE A 179 -1.73 -4.76 19.53
CA ILE A 179 -1.78 -3.56 18.68
C ILE A 179 -3.19 -2.95 18.78
N PRO A 180 -3.32 -1.67 19.16
CA PRO A 180 -4.64 -1.05 19.29
C PRO A 180 -5.44 -1.11 18.00
N SER A 181 -6.69 -1.58 18.08
CA SER A 181 -7.62 -1.75 16.95
C SER A 181 -7.11 -2.72 15.87
N PHE A 182 -6.22 -3.65 16.21
CA PHE A 182 -5.93 -4.78 15.34
C PHE A 182 -7.14 -5.69 15.26
N GLU A 183 -7.55 -6.00 14.05
CA GLU A 183 -8.64 -6.92 13.74
C GLU A 183 -8.05 -8.29 13.42
N ASP A 184 -8.70 -9.35 13.86
CA ASP A 184 -8.24 -10.69 13.51
C ASP A 184 -8.23 -10.89 11.99
N ILE A 185 -7.32 -11.71 11.48
CA ILE A 185 -7.20 -11.96 10.05
C ILE A 185 -8.28 -12.99 9.65
N PRO A 186 -9.29 -12.66 8.81
CA PRO A 186 -10.26 -13.62 8.30
C PRO A 186 -9.61 -14.61 7.31
N PHE A 187 -8.90 -15.61 7.84
CA PHE A 187 -8.23 -16.64 7.06
C PHE A 187 -9.20 -17.43 6.17
N ASP A 188 -10.46 -17.56 6.57
CA ASP A 188 -11.52 -18.20 5.79
C ASP A 188 -11.94 -17.37 4.56
N GLU A 189 -11.58 -16.10 4.51
CA GLU A 189 -11.92 -15.19 3.41
C GLU A 189 -10.79 -14.96 2.41
N ILE A 190 -9.54 -15.29 2.77
CA ILE A 190 -8.34 -15.09 1.96
C ILE A 190 -7.89 -16.38 1.25
N GLY A 191 -7.28 -16.25 0.07
CA GLY A 191 -6.82 -17.37 -0.75
C GLY A 191 -7.78 -17.79 -1.87
N ILE A 192 -7.44 -18.90 -2.53
CA ILE A 192 -8.18 -19.40 -3.70
C ILE A 192 -9.47 -20.06 -3.20
N ARG A 193 -10.60 -19.37 -3.38
CA ARG A 193 -11.94 -19.96 -3.21
C ARG A 193 -12.24 -20.83 -4.45
N LYS A 194 -12.62 -22.09 -4.23
CA LYS A 194 -13.06 -23.00 -5.31
C LYS A 194 -14.48 -22.66 -5.76
#